data_AF-A0A6A4LBS0-F1
#
_entry.id   AF-A0A6A4LBS0-F1
#
_cell.length_a   1.000
_cell.length_b   1.000
_cell.length_c   1.000
_cell.angle_alpha   90.00
_cell.angle_beta   90.00
_cell.angle_gamma   90.00
#
_symmetry.space_group_name_H-M   'P 1'
#
loop_
_entity.id
_entity.type
_entity.pdbx_description
1 polymer ?
#
loop_
_entity_poly.entity_id
_entity_poly.type
_entity_poly.pdbx_seq_one_letter_code
_entity_poly.pdbx_strand_id
1 'polypeptide(L)'
;MGCAGSSEAKGEGTVKKIEKPKPWKHSPQITKSQLLQMREEFWDTAPHYGGRKEIWDALRAAAEADLTLAQAIVDSAGVIVQSADLTICYDERGAKYELPKYVMSEPTNLIREG
;
A
#
# COMPACT_ATOMS: atom_id res chain seq x y z
N MET A 1 33.97 27.47 19.26
CA MET A 1 32.74 27.23 20.04
C MET A 1 31.58 27.27 19.05
N GLY A 2 30.95 26.13 18.81
CA GLY A 2 29.76 26.04 17.98
C GLY A 2 28.48 26.27 18.79
N CYS A 3 27.44 26.74 18.13
CA CYS A 3 26.01 26.57 18.39
C CYS A 3 25.32 26.95 17.06
N ALA A 4 24.90 25.99 16.24
CA ALA A 4 23.57 25.36 16.28
C ALA A 4 22.43 26.37 16.05
N GLY A 5 22.29 26.83 14.80
CA GLY A 5 21.03 27.36 14.28
C GLY A 5 20.32 26.22 13.57
N SER A 6 19.49 25.48 14.30
CA SER A 6 18.64 24.44 13.74
C SER A 6 17.70 25.05 12.70
N SER A 7 17.91 24.72 11.43
CA SER A 7 16.95 25.01 10.38
C SER A 7 15.67 24.24 10.68
N GLU A 8 14.58 24.98 10.84
CA GLU A 8 13.22 24.47 10.92
C GLU A 8 12.92 23.66 9.65
N ALA A 9 13.08 22.34 9.72
CA ALA A 9 12.50 21.45 8.73
C ALA A 9 10.99 21.41 9.00
N LYS A 10 10.28 22.35 8.38
CA LYS A 10 8.83 22.29 8.16
C LYS A 10 8.50 20.93 7.53
N GLY A 11 8.14 19.96 8.37
CA GLY A 11 7.39 18.80 7.94
C GLY A 11 5.94 19.19 7.72
N GLU A 12 5.68 20.09 6.76
CA GLU A 12 4.35 20.18 6.17
C GLU A 12 4.13 18.82 5.49
N GLY A 13 3.49 17.91 6.22
CA GLY A 13 3.05 16.63 5.72
C GLY A 13 2.06 16.88 4.60
N THR A 14 2.56 17.05 3.38
CA THR A 14 1.74 16.96 2.18
C THR A 14 1.15 15.56 2.18
N VAL A 15 -0.09 15.46 2.64
CA VAL A 15 -0.91 14.25 2.53
C VAL A 15 -0.87 13.87 1.06
N LYS A 16 -0.12 12.81 0.74
CA LYS A 16 -0.01 12.36 -0.64
C LYS A 16 -1.37 11.79 -1.02
N LYS A 17 -1.99 12.40 -2.02
CA LYS A 17 -3.22 11.89 -2.59
C LYS A 17 -2.95 10.50 -3.18
N ILE A 18 -3.70 9.50 -2.73
CA ILE A 18 -3.60 8.15 -3.29
C ILE A 18 -4.06 8.14 -4.73
N GLU A 19 -3.35 7.39 -5.55
CA GLU A 19 -3.65 7.15 -6.96
C GLU A 19 -3.69 5.66 -7.24
N LYS A 20 -4.35 5.26 -8.32
CA LYS A 20 -4.28 3.86 -8.75
C LYS A 20 -2.87 3.57 -9.28
N PRO A 21 -2.34 2.36 -9.03
CA PRO A 21 -1.08 1.95 -9.64
C PRO A 21 -1.17 2.03 -11.17
N LYS A 22 -0.05 2.38 -11.80
CA LYS A 22 0.06 2.35 -13.26
C LYS A 22 -0.30 0.95 -13.78
N PRO A 23 -0.94 0.84 -14.96
CA PRO A 23 -1.16 -0.44 -15.61
C PRO A 23 0.12 -1.27 -15.65
N TRP A 24 0.02 -2.53 -15.27
CA TRP A 24 1.18 -3.42 -15.12
C TRP A 24 0.87 -4.79 -15.70
N LYS A 25 1.94 -5.55 -15.99
CA LYS A 25 1.85 -6.92 -16.49
C LYS A 25 2.45 -7.87 -15.48
N HIS A 26 1.80 -9.01 -15.25
CA HIS A 26 2.38 -10.10 -14.48
C HIS A 26 3.19 -11.01 -15.41
N SER A 27 4.36 -11.45 -14.97
CA SER A 27 5.19 -12.41 -15.70
C SER A 27 5.63 -13.50 -14.73
N PRO A 28 5.15 -14.75 -14.88
CA PRO A 28 4.36 -15.32 -15.99
C PRO A 28 2.91 -14.81 -16.09
N GLN A 29 2.20 -15.08 -17.18
CA GLN A 29 0.76 -14.77 -17.27
C GLN A 29 -0.04 -15.63 -16.29
N ILE A 30 -1.06 -15.05 -15.65
CA ILE A 30 -1.89 -15.72 -14.63
C ILE A 30 -3.38 -15.56 -14.95
N THR A 31 -4.19 -16.50 -14.46
CA THR A 31 -5.66 -16.41 -14.51
C THR A 31 -6.20 -15.50 -13.41
N LYS A 32 -7.48 -15.14 -13.51
CA LYS A 32 -8.16 -14.39 -12.44
C LYS A 32 -8.19 -15.18 -11.12
N SER A 33 -8.42 -16.48 -11.17
CA SER A 33 -8.41 -17.35 -9.99
C SER A 33 -7.04 -17.42 -9.32
N GLN A 34 -5.97 -17.51 -10.11
CA GLN A 34 -4.60 -17.45 -9.59
C GLN A 34 -4.30 -16.09 -8.92
N LEU A 35 -4.74 -14.98 -9.55
CA LEU A 35 -4.61 -13.65 -8.94
C LEU A 35 -5.31 -13.56 -7.59
N LEU A 36 -6.54 -14.09 -7.48
CA LEU A 36 -7.28 -14.11 -6.22
C LEU A 36 -6.57 -14.96 -5.17
N GLN A 37 -6.06 -16.14 -5.53
CA GLN A 37 -5.29 -16.98 -4.60
C GLN A 37 -4.04 -16.25 -4.08
N MET A 38 -3.29 -15.57 -4.95
CA MET A 38 -2.13 -14.77 -4.55
C MET A 38 -2.50 -13.62 -3.61
N ARG A 39 -3.67 -12.99 -3.80
CA ARG A 39 -4.17 -11.94 -2.90
C ARG A 39 -4.50 -12.47 -1.52
N GLU A 40 -5.24 -13.58 -1.46
CA GLU A 40 -5.60 -14.19 -0.18
C GLU A 40 -4.35 -14.67 0.58
N GLU A 41 -3.40 -15.32 -0.11
CA GLU A 41 -2.13 -15.74 0.48
C GLU A 41 -1.33 -14.55 1.04
N PHE A 42 -1.28 -13.45 0.30
CA PHE A 42 -0.63 -12.23 0.79
C PHE A 42 -1.30 -11.70 2.05
N TRP A 43 -2.62 -11.56 2.07
CA TRP A 43 -3.32 -10.98 3.22
C TRP A 43 -3.31 -11.89 4.45
N ASP A 44 -3.27 -13.21 4.26
CA ASP A 44 -3.11 -14.18 5.34
C ASP A 44 -1.71 -14.10 5.97
N THR A 45 -0.66 -13.93 5.15
CA THR A 45 0.73 -14.01 5.61
C THR A 45 1.36 -12.66 5.97
N ALA A 46 0.94 -11.54 5.37
CA ALA A 46 1.57 -10.22 5.54
C ALA A 46 1.71 -9.77 7.01
N PRO A 47 0.70 -9.94 7.90
CA PRO A 47 0.82 -9.57 9.32
C PRO A 47 1.91 -10.33 10.08
N HIS A 48 2.33 -11.51 9.61
CA HIS A 48 3.36 -12.32 10.25
C HIS A 48 4.78 -11.81 10.01
N TYR A 49 5.00 -10.98 8.98
CA TYR A 49 6.32 -10.42 8.64
C TYR A 49 6.67 -9.14 9.41
N GLY A 50 5.73 -8.63 10.22
CA GLY A 50 5.93 -7.46 11.08
C GLY A 50 4.86 -6.40 10.88
N GLY A 51 5.04 -5.28 11.59
CA GLY A 51 4.03 -4.23 11.67
C GLY A 51 2.85 -4.60 12.58
N ARG A 52 1.91 -3.66 12.69
CA ARG A 52 0.66 -3.81 13.44
C ARG A 52 -0.44 -4.42 12.57
N LYS A 53 -1.19 -5.38 13.13
CA LYS A 53 -2.30 -6.04 12.44
C LYS A 53 -3.38 -5.02 12.03
N GLU A 54 -3.65 -4.04 12.87
CA GLU A 54 -4.66 -3.01 12.62
C GLU A 54 -4.32 -2.16 11.39
N ILE A 55 -3.03 -1.92 11.14
CA ILE A 55 -2.56 -1.22 9.95
C ILE A 55 -2.68 -2.12 8.71
N TRP A 56 -2.35 -3.40 8.83
CA TRP A 56 -2.59 -4.36 7.75
C TRP A 56 -4.07 -4.47 7.37
N ASP A 57 -4.95 -4.53 8.37
CA ASP A 57 -6.41 -4.55 8.16
C ASP A 57 -6.88 -3.26 7.46
N ALA A 58 -6.35 -2.09 7.86
CA ALA A 58 -6.65 -0.82 7.20
C ALA A 58 -6.12 -0.77 5.75
N LEU A 59 -4.90 -1.24 5.49
CA LEU A 59 -4.32 -1.29 4.14
C LEU A 59 -5.11 -2.23 3.23
N ARG A 60 -5.60 -3.36 3.74
CA ARG A 60 -6.50 -4.26 3.00
C ARG A 60 -7.79 -3.55 2.63
N ALA A 61 -8.44 -2.91 3.61
CA ALA A 61 -9.66 -2.17 3.37
C ALA A 61 -9.45 -1.02 2.36
N ALA A 62 -8.32 -0.32 2.41
CA ALA A 62 -7.97 0.74 1.46
C ALA A 62 -7.72 0.19 0.04
N ALA A 63 -7.11 -0.99 -0.08
CA ALA A 63 -6.86 -1.63 -1.39
C ALA A 63 -8.15 -2.06 -2.11
N GLU A 64 -9.20 -2.39 -1.34
CA GLU A 64 -10.51 -2.81 -1.87
C GLU A 64 -11.48 -1.64 -2.09
N ALA A 65 -11.17 -0.46 -1.53
CA ALA A 65 -12.00 0.74 -1.60
C ALA A 65 -11.76 1.59 -2.87
N ASP A 66 -12.69 2.52 -3.14
CA ASP A 66 -12.42 3.61 -4.09
C ASP A 66 -11.38 4.60 -3.51
N LEU A 67 -10.83 5.48 -4.37
CA LEU A 67 -9.74 6.39 -3.97
C LEU A 67 -10.13 7.34 -2.83
N THR A 68 -11.40 7.77 -2.75
CA THR A 68 -11.84 8.69 -1.70
C THR A 68 -11.92 7.99 -0.36
N LEU A 69 -12.50 6.78 -0.34
CA LEU A 69 -12.58 5.97 0.87
C LEU A 69 -11.20 5.44 1.28
N ALA A 70 -10.37 5.02 0.33
CA ALA A 70 -9.00 4.58 0.60
C ALA A 70 -8.18 5.69 1.29
N GLN A 71 -8.31 6.94 0.83
CA GLN A 71 -7.68 8.09 1.47
C GLN A 71 -8.15 8.25 2.92
N ALA A 72 -9.46 8.22 3.15
CA ALA A 72 -10.01 8.34 4.50
C ALA A 72 -9.51 7.21 5.43
N ILE A 73 -9.39 5.98 4.91
CA ILE A 73 -8.90 4.83 5.67
C ILE A 73 -7.43 5.02 6.07
N VAL A 74 -6.55 5.37 5.13
CA VAL A 74 -5.11 5.55 5.46
C VAL A 74 -4.88 6.71 6.41
N ASP A 75 -5.61 7.81 6.23
CA ASP A 75 -5.51 8.99 7.07
C ASP A 75 -5.98 8.67 8.50
N SER A 76 -7.09 7.92 8.63
CA SER A 76 -7.62 7.48 9.93
C SER A 76 -6.73 6.47 10.63
N ALA A 77 -5.98 5.66 9.88
CA ALA A 77 -5.07 4.65 10.41
C ALA A 77 -3.68 5.21 10.77
N GLY A 78 -3.40 6.50 10.52
CA GLY A 78 -2.08 7.08 10.73
C GLY A 78 -1.02 6.54 9.77
N VAL A 79 -1.43 6.11 8.57
CA VAL A 79 -0.53 5.56 7.57
C VAL A 79 0.11 6.69 6.76
N ILE A 80 1.44 6.69 6.73
CA ILE A 80 2.26 7.62 5.95
C ILE A 80 2.53 6.98 4.58
N VAL A 81 1.89 7.53 3.54
CA VAL A 81 2.03 7.05 2.16
C VAL A 81 3.35 7.55 1.54
N GLN A 82 4.30 6.64 1.28
CA GLN A 82 5.54 7.00 0.57
C GLN A 82 5.32 6.97 -0.95
N SER A 83 4.69 5.92 -1.46
CA SER A 83 4.31 5.81 -2.88
C SER A 83 2.81 6.06 -3.02
N ALA A 84 2.40 6.99 -3.90
CA ALA A 84 0.99 7.37 -4.07
C ALA A 84 0.08 6.18 -4.45
N ASP A 85 0.63 5.12 -5.01
CA ASP A 85 -0.11 3.89 -5.35
C ASP A 85 -0.19 2.85 -4.21
N LEU A 86 0.13 3.27 -2.98
CA LEU A 86 0.18 2.46 -1.75
C LEU A 86 1.18 1.31 -1.77
N THR A 87 2.02 1.20 -2.80
CA THR A 87 3.02 0.11 -2.88
C THR A 87 4.06 0.17 -1.76
N ILE A 88 4.31 1.35 -1.20
CA ILE A 88 5.17 1.55 -0.04
C ILE A 88 4.53 2.55 0.92
N CYS A 89 4.29 2.08 2.14
CA CYS A 89 3.66 2.83 3.24
C CYS A 89 4.45 2.63 4.54
N TYR A 90 4.25 3.54 5.49
CA TYR A 90 4.81 3.46 6.83
C TYR A 90 3.72 3.74 7.87
N ASP A 91 3.86 3.19 9.08
CA ASP A 91 3.10 3.69 10.23
C ASP A 91 3.88 4.79 10.99
N GLU A 92 3.23 5.43 11.95
CA GLU A 92 3.83 6.48 12.79
C GLU A 92 5.03 6.00 13.64
N ARG A 93 5.25 4.68 13.75
CA ARG A 93 6.36 4.07 14.48
C ARG A 93 7.53 3.71 13.56
N GLY A 94 7.40 3.95 12.26
CA GLY A 94 8.40 3.65 11.25
C GLY A 94 8.38 2.20 10.76
N ALA A 95 7.34 1.41 11.07
CA ALA A 95 7.17 0.10 10.45
C ALA A 95 6.84 0.27 8.97
N LYS A 96 7.56 -0.46 8.10
CA LYS A 96 7.36 -0.41 6.65
C LYS A 96 6.33 -1.46 6.21
N TYR A 97 5.46 -1.06 5.30
CA TYR A 97 4.45 -1.90 4.65
C TYR A 97 4.68 -1.85 3.15
N GLU A 98 4.82 -3.01 2.52
CA GLU A 98 5.00 -3.15 1.09
C GLU A 98 3.80 -3.89 0.50
N LEU A 99 3.05 -3.22 -0.38
CA LEU A 99 1.89 -3.79 -1.06
C LEU A 99 2.27 -4.12 -2.50
N PRO A 100 2.27 -5.41 -2.89
CA PRO A 100 2.48 -5.80 -4.27
C PRO A 100 1.41 -5.22 -5.21
N LYS A 101 1.78 -4.95 -6.47
CA LYS A 101 0.81 -4.44 -7.46
C LYS A 101 -0.40 -5.34 -7.66
N TYR A 102 -0.23 -6.66 -7.46
CA TYR A 102 -1.29 -7.64 -7.61
C TYR A 102 -2.38 -7.51 -6.53
N VAL A 103 -2.06 -6.99 -5.34
CA VAL A 103 -3.09 -6.68 -4.33
C VAL A 103 -3.81 -5.37 -4.62
N MET A 104 -3.13 -4.43 -5.29
CA MET A 104 -3.68 -3.10 -5.60
C MET A 104 -4.51 -3.05 -6.90
N SER A 105 -4.22 -3.89 -7.89
CA SER A 105 -4.89 -3.85 -9.19
C SER A 105 -4.73 -5.15 -9.97
N GLU A 106 -5.59 -5.39 -10.97
CA GLU A 106 -5.43 -6.49 -11.91
C GLU A 106 -4.34 -6.18 -12.94
N PRO A 107 -3.51 -7.16 -13.35
CA PRO A 107 -2.57 -6.97 -14.44
C PRO A 107 -3.31 -6.92 -15.79
N THR A 108 -2.77 -6.19 -16.75
CA THR A 108 -3.39 -6.02 -18.07
C THR A 108 -3.35 -7.26 -18.96
N ASN A 109 -2.64 -8.31 -18.53
CA ASN A 109 -2.38 -9.54 -19.29
C ASN A 109 -2.91 -10.79 -18.57
N LEU A 110 -4.07 -10.67 -17.89
CA LEU A 110 -4.78 -11.84 -17.37
C LEU A 110 -5.22 -12.77 -18.51
N ILE A 111 -5.00 -14.07 -18.32
CA ILE A 111 -5.49 -15.10 -19.25
C ILE A 111 -6.87 -15.61 -18.79
N ARG A 112 -7.71 -15.98 -19.76
CA ARG A 112 -9.01 -16.61 -19.47
C ARG A 112 -8.78 -18.02 -18.94
N GLU A 113 -9.62 -18.44 -18.00
CA GLU A 113 -9.74 -19.85 -17.66
C GLU A 113 -10.33 -20.55 -18.89
N GLY A 114 -9.58 -21.52 -19.42
CA GLY A 114 -9.95 -22.32 -20.59
C GLY A 114 -10.81 -23.51 -20.21
#